data_AF-A0AAF0R0J1-F1
#
_entry.id   AF-A0AAF0R0J1-F1
#
_cell.length_a   1.000
_cell.length_b   1.000
_cell.length_c   1.000
_cell.angle_alpha   90.00
_cell.angle_beta   90.00
_cell.angle_gamma   90.00
#
_symmetry.space_group_name_H-M   'P 1'
#
loop_
_entity.id
_entity.type
_entity.pdbx_description
1 polymer ?
#
loop_
_entity_poly.entity_id
_entity_poly.type
_entity_poly.pdbx_seq_one_letter_code
_entity_poly.pdbx_strand_id
1 'polypeptide(L)'
;MKTSWTQSNPGRRFLCCKTSKARGGCGYFRWYDDEMSAQARRVIWGLLKRVKTYELERNRSRKVWMICIVVGMILATWIYVTKLS
;
A
#
# COMPACT_ATOMS: atom_id res chain seq x y z
N MET A 1 16.20 0.96 -22.16
CA MET A 1 15.44 1.80 -21.21
C MET A 1 15.09 0.94 -20.00
N LYS A 2 15.15 1.48 -18.78
CA LYS A 2 14.80 0.78 -17.54
C LYS A 2 13.76 1.58 -16.76
N THR A 3 13.03 0.91 -15.87
CA THR A 3 12.03 1.53 -15.00
C THR A 3 12.48 1.47 -13.55
N SER A 4 12.39 2.59 -12.84
CA SER A 4 12.63 2.66 -11.40
C SER A 4 11.41 2.15 -10.65
N TRP A 5 11.64 1.32 -9.63
CA TRP A 5 10.62 0.84 -8.70
C TRP A 5 10.89 1.28 -7.27
N THR A 6 11.72 2.31 -7.09
CA THR A 6 11.96 2.88 -5.77
C THR A 6 10.71 3.62 -5.29
N GLN A 7 10.54 3.72 -3.98
CA GLN A 7 9.42 4.46 -3.39
C GLN A 7 9.41 5.94 -3.84
N SER A 8 10.57 6.55 -4.08
CA SER A 8 10.68 7.95 -4.48
C SER A 8 10.41 8.19 -5.97
N ASN A 9 10.63 7.18 -6.83
CA ASN A 9 10.46 7.27 -8.27
C ASN A 9 9.80 6.00 -8.84
N PRO A 10 8.60 5.61 -8.37
CA PRO A 10 7.95 4.39 -8.84
C PRO A 10 7.47 4.58 -10.28
N GLY A 11 7.75 3.61 -11.15
CA GLY A 11 7.34 3.64 -12.55
C GLY A 11 8.12 4.61 -13.44
N ARG A 12 9.05 5.42 -12.90
CA ARG A 12 9.79 6.43 -13.68
C ARG A 12 10.90 5.79 -14.51
N ARG A 13 10.95 6.10 -15.81
CA ARG A 13 11.90 5.50 -16.73
C ARG A 13 13.22 6.26 -16.78
N PHE A 14 14.30 5.53 -16.97
CA PHE A 14 15.65 6.06 -17.12
C PHE A 14 16.44 5.30 -18.19
N LEU A 15 17.45 5.96 -18.71
CA LEU A 15 18.48 5.44 -19.59
C LEU A 15 19.73 5.17 -18.76
N CYS A 16 20.36 4.01 -18.97
CA CYS A 16 21.63 3.68 -18.35
C CYS A 16 22.47 2.80 -19.28
N CYS A 17 23.77 2.68 -19.00
CA CYS A 17 24.62 1.70 -19.68
C CYS A 17 24.05 0.28 -19.52
N LYS A 18 24.22 -0.56 -20.56
CA LYS A 18 23.84 -1.98 -20.51
C LYS A 18 24.67 -2.71 -19.45
N THR A 19 25.98 -2.49 -19.46
CA THR A 19 26.93 -2.99 -18.47
C THR A 19 27.02 -2.02 -17.30
N SER A 20 26.86 -2.53 -16.07
CA SER A 20 27.00 -1.73 -14.85
C SER A 20 28.47 -1.39 -14.58
N LYS A 21 28.72 -0.27 -13.88
CA LYS A 21 30.08 0.13 -13.46
C LYS A 21 30.81 -0.96 -12.66
N ALA A 22 30.09 -1.67 -11.78
CA ALA A 22 30.63 -2.80 -11.02
C ALA A 22 31.09 -3.99 -11.89
N ARG A 23 30.65 -4.06 -13.15
CA ARG A 23 31.05 -5.08 -14.14
C ARG A 23 31.95 -4.48 -15.23
N GLY A 24 32.68 -3.41 -14.93
CA GLY A 24 33.56 -2.73 -15.89
C GLY A 24 32.85 -1.84 -16.91
N GLY A 25 31.55 -1.57 -16.74
CA GLY A 25 30.78 -0.69 -17.62
C GLY A 25 30.90 0.81 -17.28
N CYS A 26 30.21 1.65 -18.04
CA CYS A 26 30.13 3.09 -17.80
C CYS A 26 29.08 3.47 -16.75
N GLY A 27 29.26 4.63 -16.13
CA GLY A 27 28.35 5.21 -15.14
C GLY A 27 27.20 6.06 -15.72
N TYR A 28 26.94 5.96 -17.04
CA TYR A 28 25.90 6.81 -17.67
C TYR A 28 24.53 6.52 -17.07
N PHE A 29 23.84 7.60 -16.69
CA PHE A 29 22.48 7.60 -16.18
C PHE A 29 21.78 8.89 -16.60
N ARG A 30 20.54 8.79 -17.08
CA ARG A 30 19.67 9.94 -17.37
C ARG A 30 18.21 9.55 -17.20
N TRP A 31 17.40 10.38 -16.54
CA TRP A 31 15.96 10.19 -16.52
C TRP A 31 15.36 10.37 -17.93
N TYR A 32 14.47 9.45 -18.30
CA TYR A 32 13.72 9.54 -19.56
C TYR A 32 12.44 10.36 -19.34
N ASP A 33 11.71 10.06 -18.28
CA ASP A 33 10.54 10.84 -17.88
C ASP A 33 10.97 12.04 -17.03
N ASP A 34 10.29 13.17 -17.21
CA ASP A 34 10.49 14.36 -16.39
C ASP A 34 10.20 14.10 -14.91
N GLU A 35 10.77 14.94 -14.04
CA GLU A 35 10.46 14.83 -12.62
C GLU A 35 9.03 15.31 -12.41
N MET A 36 8.26 14.51 -11.68
CA MET A 36 6.93 14.91 -11.27
C MET A 36 7.04 16.21 -10.45
N SER A 37 6.23 17.21 -10.80
CA SER A 37 6.26 18.51 -10.12
C SER A 37 6.10 18.34 -8.60
N ALA A 38 6.78 19.18 -7.81
CA ALA A 38 6.70 19.10 -6.36
C ALA A 38 5.24 19.19 -5.85
N GLN A 39 4.39 19.93 -6.56
CA GLN A 39 2.96 20.01 -6.30
C GLN A 39 2.25 18.67 -6.57
N ALA A 40 2.42 18.08 -7.76
CA ALA A 40 1.81 16.80 -8.10
C ALA A 40 2.27 15.69 -7.13
N ARG A 41 3.56 15.68 -6.78
CA ARG A 41 4.11 14.77 -5.77
C ARG A 41 3.41 14.91 -4.42
N ARG A 42 3.29 16.14 -3.89
CA ARG A 42 2.58 16.37 -2.61
C ARG A 42 1.14 15.90 -2.65
N VAL A 43 0.41 16.20 -3.73
CA VAL A 43 -1.01 15.81 -3.87
C VAL A 43 -1.14 14.29 -3.93
N ILE A 44 -0.39 13.61 -4.80
CA ILE A 44 -0.47 12.15 -4.96
C ILE A 44 -0.12 11.43 -3.65
N TRP A 45 0.96 11.83 -2.97
CA TRP A 45 1.32 11.23 -1.68
C TRP A 45 0.30 11.51 -0.58
N GLY A 46 -0.28 12.72 -0.55
CA GLY A 46 -1.36 13.06 0.36
C GLY A 46 -2.59 12.17 0.16
N LEU A 47 -2.99 11.97 -1.09
CA LEU A 47 -4.10 11.10 -1.45
C LEU A 47 -3.83 9.64 -1.11
N LEU A 48 -2.65 9.11 -1.45
CA LEU A 48 -2.25 7.74 -1.10
C LEU A 48 -2.27 7.51 0.41
N LYS A 49 -1.76 8.47 1.20
CA LYS A 49 -1.80 8.39 2.66
C LYS A 49 -3.25 8.32 3.16
N ARG A 50 -4.13 9.17 2.63
CA ARG A 50 -5.54 9.23 3.01
C ARG A 50 -6.32 7.95 2.63
N VAL A 51 -6.06 7.38 1.45
CA VAL A 51 -6.63 6.09 1.05
C VAL A 51 -6.18 5.00 2.03
N LYS A 52 -4.88 4.93 2.34
CA LYS A 52 -4.34 3.95 3.28
C LYS A 52 -4.95 4.08 4.69
N THR A 53 -5.17 5.31 5.18
CA THR A 53 -5.83 5.51 6.48
C THR A 53 -7.27 5.04 6.46
N TYR A 54 -8.04 5.38 5.41
CA TYR A 54 -9.42 4.90 5.28
C TYR A 54 -9.52 3.38 5.16
N GLU A 55 -8.60 2.73 4.44
CA GLU A 55 -8.58 1.27 4.35
C GLU A 55 -8.28 0.62 5.69
N LEU A 56 -7.37 1.19 6.48
CA LEU A 56 -7.05 0.71 7.83
C LEU A 56 -8.24 0.86 8.78
N GLU A 57 -8.87 2.03 8.80
CA GLU A 57 -10.05 2.31 9.60
C GLU A 57 -11.21 1.38 9.22
N ARG A 58 -11.49 1.24 7.93
CA ARG A 58 -12.50 0.32 7.41
C ARG A 58 -12.19 -1.13 7.81
N ASN A 59 -10.95 -1.58 7.69
CA ASN A 59 -10.55 -2.93 8.08
C ASN A 59 -10.70 -3.15 9.58
N ARG A 60 -10.36 -2.15 10.41
CA ARG A 60 -10.57 -2.19 11.85
C ARG A 60 -12.05 -2.28 12.19
N SER A 61 -12.89 -1.42 11.61
CA SER A 61 -14.34 -1.44 11.82
C SER A 61 -14.96 -2.77 11.39
N ARG A 62 -14.55 -3.32 10.25
CA ARG A 62 -14.98 -4.66 9.80
C ARG A 62 -14.60 -5.75 10.80
N LYS A 63 -13.37 -5.75 11.31
CA LYS A 63 -12.93 -6.74 12.31
C LYS A 63 -13.73 -6.61 13.60
N VAL A 64 -13.92 -5.40 14.11
CA VAL A 64 -14.73 -5.15 15.31
C VAL A 64 -16.17 -5.62 15.12
N TRP A 65 -16.78 -5.27 13.99
CA TRP A 65 -18.14 -5.69 13.66
C TRP A 65 -18.28 -7.23 13.59
N MET A 66 -17.34 -7.90 12.94
CA MET A 66 -17.31 -9.37 12.90
C MET A 66 -17.17 -10.00 14.29
N ILE A 67 -16.32 -9.43 15.16
CA ILE A 67 -16.16 -9.90 16.54
C ILE A 67 -17.49 -9.76 17.31
N CYS A 68 -18.17 -8.62 17.21
CA CYS A 68 -19.45 -8.41 17.88
C CYS A 68 -20.50 -9.43 17.43
N ILE A 69 -20.57 -9.76 16.13
CA ILE A 69 -21.47 -10.78 15.61
C ILE A 69 -21.16 -12.15 16.21
N VAL A 70 -19.89 -12.57 16.18
CA VAL A 70 -19.48 -13.89 16.69
C VAL A 70 -19.77 -14.01 18.19
N VAL A 71 -19.43 -12.98 18.98
CA VAL A 71 -19.73 -12.95 20.42
C VAL A 71 -21.24 -13.02 20.66
N GLY A 72 -22.04 -12.26 19.90
CA GLY A 72 -23.50 -12.31 20.00
C GLY A 72 -24.08 -13.69 19.71
N MET A 73 -23.59 -14.38 18.68
CA MET A 73 -24.01 -15.74 18.36
C MET A 73 -23.66 -16.73 19.48
N ILE A 74 -22.45 -16.67 20.03
CA ILE A 74 -22.02 -17.53 21.13
C ILE A 74 -22.91 -17.33 22.36
N LEU A 75 -23.16 -16.07 22.73
CA LEU A 75 -24.04 -15.74 23.86
C LEU A 75 -25.48 -16.23 23.63
N ALA A 76 -26.03 -16.03 22.43
CA ALA A 76 -27.35 -16.51 22.07
C ALA A 76 -27.46 -18.04 22.18
N THR A 77 -26.46 -18.77 21.67
CA THR A 77 -26.42 -20.24 21.79
C THR A 77 -26.34 -20.71 23.24
N TRP A 78 -25.55 -20.02 24.06
CA TRP A 78 -25.41 -20.37 25.48
C TRP A 78 -26.72 -20.13 26.25
N ILE A 79 -27.41 -19.01 25.98
CA ILE A 79 -28.74 -18.73 26.55
C ILE A 79 -29.75 -19.79 26.11
N TYR A 80 -29.76 -20.18 24.83
CA TYR A 80 -30.67 -21.21 24.33
C TYR A 80 -30.46 -22.56 25.04
N VAL A 81 -29.21 -23.02 25.15
CA VAL A 81 -28.89 -24.29 25.83
C VAL A 81 -29.26 -24.26 27.31
N THR A 82 -28.98 -23.16 28.02
CA THR A 82 -29.31 -23.02 29.45
C THR A 82 -30.80 -22.87 29.72
N LYS A 83 -31.60 -22.46 28.73
CA LYS A 83 -33.06 -22.39 28.83
C LYS A 83 -33.77 -23.68 28.40
N LEU A 84 -33.09 -24.54 27.64
CA LEU A 84 -33.61 -25.82 27.15
C LEU A 84 -33.28 -26.98 28.10
N SER A 85 -32.19 -26.88 28.85
CA SER A 85 -31.80 -27.80 29.93
C SER A 85 -32.53 -27.50 31.24
#